data_AF-A0A6L5HMB2-F1
#
_entry.id   AF-A0A6L5HMB2-F1
#
_cell.length_a   1.000
_cell.length_b   1.000
_cell.length_c   1.000
_cell.angle_alpha   90.00
_cell.angle_beta   90.00
_cell.angle_gamma   90.00
#
_symmetry.space_group_name_H-M   'P 1'
#
loop_
_entity.id
_entity.type
_entity.pdbx_description
1 polymer ?
#
loop_
_entity_poly.entity_id
_entity_poly.type
_entity_poly.pdbx_seq_one_letter_code
_entity_poly.pdbx_strand_id
1 'polypeptide(L)'
;MRYENDADKFKAVLVETIKRARELNSTEGDDRLKRTFSETYFQYKSEILKGLGLNGKVMGNFHASDWSVDRALGKAQILDVISNSPELKTLKDRLASGVIVVDGTTEQFPTVKFESAKYFTKSQGDSILDLIPSRGVSGSDGFLGEGADVIVKHNFGRQDVIAPDLKSGLLEAQGIVESFEKNFGVDAKPVKKTKLKM
;
A
#
# COMPACT_ATOMS: atom_id res chain seq x y z
N MET A 1 -12.80 24.20 9.74
CA MET A 1 -11.63 24.15 8.84
C MET A 1 -12.14 24.45 7.43
N ARG A 2 -11.49 25.32 6.64
CA ARG A 2 -11.93 25.62 5.26
C ARG A 2 -10.91 24.97 4.32
N TYR A 3 -11.33 23.96 3.55
CA TYR A 3 -10.48 23.31 2.56
C TYR A 3 -10.36 24.19 1.32
N GLU A 4 -9.15 24.34 0.77
CA GLU A 4 -8.88 25.27 -0.33
C GLU A 4 -9.17 24.64 -1.69
N ASN A 5 -9.00 23.32 -1.81
CA ASN A 5 -9.23 22.56 -3.03
C ASN A 5 -9.67 21.11 -2.73
N ASP A 6 -9.93 20.32 -3.78
CA ASP A 6 -10.37 18.92 -3.63
C ASP A 6 -9.24 17.98 -3.14
N ALA A 7 -7.97 18.30 -3.40
CA ALA A 7 -6.85 17.53 -2.88
C ALA A 7 -6.72 17.67 -1.35
N ASP A 8 -7.01 18.85 -0.79
CA ASP A 8 -7.04 19.07 0.65
C ASP A 8 -8.16 18.29 1.33
N LYS A 9 -9.34 18.26 0.71
CA LYS A 9 -10.48 17.46 1.18
C LYS A 9 -10.13 15.98 1.15
N PHE A 10 -9.54 15.50 0.06
CA PHE A 10 -9.10 14.11 -0.08
C PHE A 10 -8.08 13.74 1.00
N LYS A 11 -7.04 14.57 1.18
CA LYS A 11 -6.03 14.36 2.23
C LYS A 11 -6.65 14.32 3.62
N ALA A 12 -7.59 15.20 3.92
CA ALA A 12 -8.28 15.22 5.21
C ALA A 12 -9.09 13.94 5.46
N VAL A 13 -9.77 13.43 4.43
CA VAL A 13 -10.49 12.15 4.50
C VAL A 13 -9.53 10.99 4.78
N LEU A 14 -8.38 10.93 4.10
CA LEU A 14 -7.37 9.89 4.35
C LEU A 14 -6.85 9.95 5.79
N VAL A 15 -6.50 11.15 6.27
CA VAL A 15 -5.95 11.35 7.62
C VAL A 15 -6.96 10.93 8.69
N GLU A 16 -8.21 11.39 8.58
CA GLU A 16 -9.22 11.06 9.59
C GLU A 16 -9.59 9.56 9.55
N THR A 17 -9.60 8.95 8.37
CA THR A 17 -9.76 7.50 8.23
C THR A 17 -8.66 6.74 8.95
N ILE A 18 -7.39 7.07 8.68
CA ILE A 18 -6.23 6.41 9.30
C ILE A 18 -6.27 6.56 10.82
N LYS A 19 -6.57 7.77 11.30
CA LYS A 19 -6.72 8.05 12.73
C LYS A 19 -7.82 7.18 13.35
N ARG A 20 -9.01 7.16 12.75
CA ARG A 20 -10.15 6.37 13.22
C ARG A 20 -9.81 4.88 13.26
N ALA A 21 -9.13 4.36 12.24
CA ALA A 21 -8.73 2.96 12.18
C ALA A 21 -7.76 2.61 13.31
N ARG A 22 -6.77 3.47 13.57
CA ARG A 22 -5.82 3.27 14.68
C ARG A 22 -6.51 3.30 16.04
N GLU A 23 -7.47 4.21 16.24
CA GLU A 23 -8.26 4.25 17.47
C GLU A 23 -9.04 2.95 17.67
N LEU A 24 -9.72 2.46 16.63
CA LEU A 24 -10.46 1.19 16.68
C LEU A 24 -9.54 -0.01 16.94
N ASN A 25 -8.35 -0.02 16.32
CA ASN A 25 -7.38 -1.11 16.47
C ASN A 25 -6.56 -1.02 17.76
N SER A 26 -6.59 0.10 18.48
CA SER A 26 -5.83 0.27 19.73
C SER A 26 -6.30 -0.64 20.86
N THR A 27 -7.55 -1.11 20.77
CA THR A 27 -8.15 -2.06 21.71
C THR A 27 -8.05 -3.51 21.23
N GLU A 28 -7.57 -3.74 20.01
CA GLU A 28 -7.52 -5.08 19.40
C GLU A 28 -6.11 -5.67 19.53
N GLY A 29 -6.03 -6.79 20.25
CA GLY A 29 -4.78 -7.48 20.56
C GLY A 29 -4.31 -8.44 19.47
N ASP A 30 -5.24 -8.91 18.62
CA ASP A 30 -4.92 -9.78 17.49
C ASP A 30 -4.77 -8.97 16.19
N ASP A 31 -3.56 -8.98 15.61
CA ASP A 31 -3.27 -8.31 14.34
C ASP A 31 -4.20 -8.75 13.20
N ARG A 32 -4.79 -9.95 13.27
CA ARG A 32 -5.74 -10.47 12.26
C ARG A 32 -7.13 -9.87 12.36
N LEU A 33 -7.51 -9.37 13.54
CA LEU A 33 -8.81 -8.74 13.80
C LEU A 33 -8.74 -7.21 13.66
N LYS A 34 -7.55 -6.67 13.42
CA LYS A 34 -7.37 -5.24 13.17
C LYS A 34 -8.00 -4.87 11.84
N ARG A 35 -8.84 -3.84 11.88
CA ARG A 35 -9.49 -3.27 10.70
C ARG A 35 -8.48 -2.60 9.80
N THR A 36 -8.66 -2.75 8.50
CA THR A 36 -7.89 -1.98 7.53
C THR A 36 -8.38 -0.53 7.48
N PHE A 37 -7.54 0.34 6.93
CA PHE A 37 -7.94 1.73 6.64
C PHE A 37 -9.12 1.80 5.68
N SER A 38 -9.16 0.93 4.67
CA SER A 38 -10.25 0.87 3.70
C SER A 38 -11.58 0.45 4.35
N GLU A 39 -11.59 -0.59 5.18
CA GLU A 39 -12.80 -1.00 5.91
C GLU A 39 -13.35 0.13 6.78
N THR A 40 -12.44 0.79 7.49
CA THR A 40 -12.79 1.93 8.33
C THR A 40 -13.43 3.03 7.50
N TYR A 41 -12.87 3.33 6.32
CA TYR A 41 -13.47 4.30 5.42
C TYR A 41 -14.86 3.88 4.97
N PHE A 42 -15.05 2.65 4.47
CA PHE A 42 -16.36 2.22 3.96
C PHE A 42 -17.44 2.17 5.05
N GLN A 43 -17.09 1.70 6.26
CA GLN A 43 -18.04 1.60 7.37
C GLN A 43 -18.38 2.96 7.99
N TYR A 44 -17.40 3.85 8.10
CA TYR A 44 -17.55 5.14 8.80
C TYR A 44 -17.54 6.36 7.88
N LYS A 45 -17.65 6.18 6.55
CA LYS A 45 -17.58 7.25 5.52
C LYS A 45 -18.44 8.45 5.89
N SER A 46 -19.72 8.20 6.20
CA SER A 46 -20.68 9.26 6.51
C SER A 46 -20.31 10.05 7.77
N GLU A 47 -19.79 9.39 8.80
CA GLU A 47 -19.34 10.03 10.04
C GLU A 47 -18.07 10.84 9.82
N ILE A 48 -17.09 10.27 9.12
CA ILE A 48 -15.83 10.93 8.75
C ILE A 48 -16.12 12.21 7.96
N LEU A 49 -16.95 12.11 6.91
CA LEU A 49 -17.30 13.26 6.08
C LEU A 49 -18.05 14.33 6.88
N LYS A 50 -19.00 13.93 7.74
CA LYS A 50 -19.73 14.86 8.61
C LYS A 50 -18.79 15.57 9.59
N GLY A 51 -17.86 14.85 10.21
CA GLY A 51 -16.87 15.41 11.14
C GLY A 51 -15.94 16.43 10.46
N LEU A 52 -15.65 16.24 9.18
CA LEU A 52 -14.88 17.17 8.36
C LEU A 52 -15.73 18.32 7.78
N GLY A 53 -17.05 18.34 8.00
CA GLY A 53 -17.94 19.33 7.41
C GLY A 53 -18.07 19.22 5.88
N LEU A 54 -17.80 18.03 5.33
CA LEU A 54 -17.91 17.71 3.91
C LEU A 54 -19.30 17.13 3.62
N ASN A 55 -19.92 17.55 2.51
CA ASN A 55 -21.20 16.98 2.09
C ASN A 55 -20.97 15.73 1.20
N GLY A 56 -21.91 14.78 1.22
CA GLY A 56 -21.83 13.57 0.40
C GLY A 56 -21.93 13.81 -1.12
N LYS A 57 -22.37 14.99 -1.57
CA LYS A 57 -22.46 15.36 -3.00
C LYS A 57 -21.13 15.82 -3.60
N VAL A 58 -20.22 16.38 -2.80
CA VAL A 58 -18.81 16.64 -3.18
C VAL A 58 -18.13 15.31 -3.53
N MET A 59 -18.65 14.19 -2.98
CA MET A 59 -18.22 12.82 -3.28
C MET A 59 -18.89 12.19 -4.51
N GLY A 60 -19.77 12.88 -5.24
CA GLY A 60 -20.31 12.36 -6.53
C GLY A 60 -19.20 12.12 -7.56
N ASN A 61 -18.14 12.92 -7.52
CA ASN A 61 -16.89 12.68 -8.29
C ASN A 61 -16.00 11.59 -7.65
N PHE A 62 -16.23 11.30 -6.37
CA PHE A 62 -15.62 10.19 -5.66
C PHE A 62 -16.29 8.84 -5.88
N HIS A 63 -17.50 8.75 -6.41
CA HIS A 63 -18.10 7.45 -6.74
C HIS A 63 -17.44 6.75 -7.93
N ALA A 64 -16.91 7.50 -8.92
CA ALA A 64 -16.03 6.96 -9.96
C ALA A 64 -14.57 6.80 -9.46
N SER A 65 -14.24 7.34 -8.28
CA SER A 65 -12.89 7.36 -7.70
C SER A 65 -12.82 6.84 -6.26
N ASP A 66 -13.78 5.99 -5.84
CA ASP A 66 -13.74 5.27 -4.57
C ASP A 66 -12.56 4.29 -4.62
N TRP A 67 -12.19 3.83 -5.81
CA TRP A 67 -10.94 3.12 -6.10
C TRP A 67 -9.68 3.97 -5.87
N SER A 68 -9.73 5.30 -6.02
CA SER A 68 -8.57 6.16 -5.73
C SER A 68 -8.40 6.42 -4.23
N VAL A 69 -9.51 6.54 -3.49
CA VAL A 69 -9.48 6.58 -2.02
C VAL A 69 -8.99 5.24 -1.49
N ASP A 70 -9.58 4.14 -1.94
CA ASP A 70 -9.22 2.79 -1.52
C ASP A 70 -7.77 2.45 -1.83
N ARG A 71 -7.26 2.78 -3.03
CA ARG A 71 -5.83 2.60 -3.35
C ARG A 71 -4.91 3.45 -2.49
N ALA A 72 -5.29 4.70 -2.19
CA ALA A 72 -4.51 5.57 -1.32
C ALA A 72 -4.48 5.05 0.12
N LEU A 73 -5.61 4.51 0.62
CA LEU A 73 -5.71 3.88 1.93
C LEU A 73 -4.93 2.56 1.98
N GLY A 74 -5.01 1.71 0.95
CA GLY A 74 -4.22 0.48 0.85
C GLY A 74 -2.72 0.76 0.79
N LYS A 75 -2.29 1.75 0.01
CA LYS A 75 -0.91 2.25 0.02
C LYS A 75 -0.49 2.73 1.42
N ALA A 76 -1.34 3.54 2.07
CA ALA A 76 -1.06 4.02 3.43
C ALA A 76 -0.98 2.86 4.43
N GLN A 77 -1.82 1.83 4.29
CA GLN A 77 -1.83 0.64 5.13
C GLN A 77 -0.52 -0.15 4.99
N ILE A 78 -0.05 -0.39 3.77
CA ILE A 78 1.25 -1.05 3.50
C ILE A 78 2.38 -0.27 4.16
N LEU A 79 2.41 1.06 3.95
CA LEU A 79 3.44 1.93 4.51
C LEU A 79 3.43 1.95 6.04
N ASP A 80 2.23 1.94 6.64
CA ASP A 80 2.06 1.89 8.09
C ASP A 80 2.62 0.59 8.68
N VAL A 81 2.28 -0.57 8.08
CA VAL A 81 2.76 -1.87 8.54
C VAL A 81 4.29 -1.98 8.42
N ILE A 82 4.87 -1.57 7.28
CA ILE A 82 6.34 -1.57 7.09
C ILE A 82 7.02 -0.65 8.12
N SER A 83 6.43 0.51 8.43
CA SER A 83 7.05 1.49 9.32
C SER A 83 7.06 1.02 10.78
N ASN A 84 6.00 0.32 11.19
CA ASN A 84 5.71 -0.04 12.57
C ASN A 84 6.06 -1.50 12.93
N SER A 85 6.41 -2.36 11.97
CA SER A 85 6.80 -3.75 12.23
C SER A 85 8.32 -3.91 12.24
N PRO A 86 8.96 -4.22 13.39
CA PRO A 86 10.41 -4.40 13.48
C PRO A 86 10.95 -5.52 12.58
N GLU A 87 10.14 -6.54 12.33
CA GLU A 87 10.50 -7.71 11.50
C GLU A 87 10.63 -7.36 10.02
N LEU A 88 10.01 -6.25 9.57
CA LEU A 88 10.06 -5.76 8.19
C LEU A 88 11.23 -4.80 7.94
N LYS A 89 12.34 -4.98 8.66
CA LYS A 89 13.51 -4.10 8.61
C LYS A 89 14.06 -3.92 7.20
N THR A 90 14.21 -5.00 6.43
CA THR A 90 14.77 -4.92 5.08
C THR A 90 13.85 -4.13 4.15
N LEU A 91 12.54 -4.37 4.18
CA LEU A 91 11.60 -3.56 3.41
C LEU A 91 11.65 -2.09 3.82
N LYS A 92 11.74 -1.79 5.11
CA LYS A 92 11.87 -0.42 5.63
C LYS A 92 13.14 0.27 5.11
N ASP A 93 14.28 -0.41 5.15
CA ASP A 93 15.57 0.12 4.67
C ASP A 93 15.57 0.32 3.14
N ARG A 94 14.91 -0.58 2.40
CA ARG A 94 14.81 -0.51 0.93
C ARG A 94 13.80 0.50 0.43
N LEU A 95 12.73 0.73 1.19
CA LEU A 95 11.82 1.83 0.96
C LEU A 95 12.53 3.17 1.19
N ALA A 96 13.30 3.29 2.27
CA ALA A 96 14.05 4.50 2.60
C ALA A 96 15.16 4.84 1.59
N SER A 97 15.81 3.81 1.03
CA SER A 97 16.83 3.97 -0.03
C SER A 97 16.24 4.09 -1.44
N GLY A 98 14.92 3.95 -1.59
CA GLY A 98 14.22 4.05 -2.87
C GLY A 98 14.50 2.89 -3.83
N VAL A 99 14.96 1.75 -3.31
CA VAL A 99 15.12 0.49 -4.06
C VAL A 99 13.76 -0.14 -4.34
N ILE A 100 12.84 -0.05 -3.37
CA ILE A 100 11.44 -0.43 -3.53
C ILE A 100 10.55 0.80 -3.34
N VAL A 101 9.36 0.73 -3.94
CA VAL A 101 8.32 1.74 -3.80
C VAL A 101 6.98 1.06 -3.55
N VAL A 102 6.13 1.73 -2.77
CA VAL A 102 4.72 1.37 -2.65
C VAL A 102 3.92 2.24 -3.62
N ASP A 103 3.41 1.61 -4.65
CA ASP A 103 2.56 2.24 -5.67
C ASP A 103 1.09 2.08 -5.30
N GLY A 104 0.33 3.16 -5.46
CA GLY A 104 -1.13 3.17 -5.31
C GLY A 104 -1.80 3.91 -6.47
N THR A 105 -1.08 4.11 -7.58
CA THR A 105 -1.51 4.89 -8.74
C THR A 105 -1.88 4.01 -9.94
N THR A 106 -1.44 2.75 -9.95
CA THR A 106 -1.76 1.76 -10.98
C THR A 106 -3.25 1.38 -10.95
N GLU A 107 -3.81 1.08 -12.13
CA GLU A 107 -5.27 0.87 -12.34
C GLU A 107 -5.87 -0.33 -11.58
N GLN A 108 -5.04 -1.23 -11.03
CA GLN A 108 -5.52 -2.48 -10.47
C GLN A 108 -5.48 -2.48 -8.94
N PHE A 109 -4.30 -2.50 -8.31
CA PHE A 109 -4.18 -2.66 -6.84
C PHE A 109 -2.96 -1.91 -6.27
N PRO A 110 -2.96 -1.57 -4.97
CA PRO A 110 -1.75 -1.12 -4.29
C PRO A 110 -0.68 -2.21 -4.34
N THR A 111 0.54 -1.83 -4.71
CA THR A 111 1.62 -2.78 -5.02
C THR A 111 2.92 -2.34 -4.35
N VAL A 112 3.65 -3.28 -3.76
CA VAL A 112 5.08 -3.11 -3.45
C VAL A 112 5.86 -3.59 -4.66
N LYS A 113 6.69 -2.73 -5.23
CA LYS A 113 7.50 -3.06 -6.41
C LYS A 113 8.93 -2.56 -6.27
N PHE A 114 9.84 -3.19 -6.99
CA PHE A 114 11.16 -2.64 -7.20
C PHE A 114 11.10 -1.38 -8.07
N GLU A 115 11.96 -0.42 -7.80
CA GLU A 115 12.20 0.72 -8.68
C GLU A 115 13.17 0.30 -9.80
N SER A 116 12.71 -0.63 -10.64
CA SER A 116 13.54 -1.34 -11.64
C SER A 116 14.25 -0.40 -12.60
N ALA A 117 13.64 0.72 -12.99
CA ALA A 117 14.24 1.72 -13.88
C ALA A 117 15.56 2.31 -13.31
N LYS A 118 15.76 2.26 -11.99
CA LYS A 118 16.98 2.74 -11.34
C LYS A 118 18.01 1.65 -11.08
N TYR A 119 17.57 0.40 -10.94
CA TYR A 119 18.41 -0.68 -10.41
C TYR A 119 18.57 -1.88 -11.33
N PHE A 120 17.71 -2.07 -12.34
CA PHE A 120 17.73 -3.23 -13.24
C PHE A 120 17.79 -2.82 -14.71
N THR A 121 18.68 -3.46 -15.45
CA THR A 121 18.88 -3.24 -16.90
C THR A 121 17.84 -3.94 -17.78
N LYS A 122 16.95 -4.74 -17.19
CA LYS A 122 15.84 -5.44 -17.87
C LYS A 122 14.58 -5.29 -17.02
N SER A 123 13.42 -5.09 -17.64
CA SER A 123 12.12 -5.08 -16.93
C SER A 123 11.77 -6.50 -16.47
N GLN A 124 12.42 -6.96 -15.41
CA GLN A 124 11.95 -8.12 -14.66
C GLN A 124 10.76 -7.64 -13.86
N GLY A 125 9.60 -8.31 -13.96
CA GLY A 125 8.34 -7.85 -13.37
C GLY A 125 8.56 -7.16 -12.03
N ASP A 126 8.24 -5.88 -11.98
CA ASP A 126 8.69 -5.03 -10.86
C ASP A 126 7.90 -5.35 -9.57
N SER A 127 6.68 -5.87 -9.70
CA SER A 127 5.82 -6.17 -8.57
C SER A 127 6.40 -7.31 -7.71
N ILE A 128 6.41 -7.10 -6.41
CA ILE A 128 6.82 -8.08 -5.40
C ILE A 128 5.59 -8.53 -4.62
N LEU A 129 4.64 -7.63 -4.43
CA LEU A 129 3.43 -7.86 -3.67
C LEU A 129 2.32 -7.00 -4.25
N ASP A 130 1.22 -7.65 -4.63
CA ASP A 130 -0.03 -6.99 -5.00
C ASP A 130 -1.05 -7.21 -3.88
N LEU A 131 -1.55 -6.11 -3.33
CA LEU A 131 -2.60 -6.15 -2.32
C LEU A 131 -3.95 -6.36 -3.00
N ILE A 132 -4.33 -7.62 -3.16
CA ILE A 132 -5.60 -8.01 -3.79
C ILE A 132 -6.66 -8.19 -2.69
N PRO A 133 -7.91 -7.76 -2.89
CA PRO A 133 -9.01 -8.07 -1.98
C PRO A 133 -9.22 -9.58 -1.82
N SER A 134 -9.55 -10.07 -0.62
CA SER A 134 -9.80 -11.51 -0.31
C SER A 134 -10.96 -12.16 -1.08
N ARG A 135 -11.69 -11.40 -1.91
CA ARG A 135 -12.74 -11.92 -2.78
C ARG A 135 -12.53 -11.44 -4.21
N GLY A 136 -11.94 -12.31 -5.00
CA GLY A 136 -11.84 -12.13 -6.44
C GLY A 136 -13.12 -12.58 -7.17
N VAL A 137 -13.35 -11.91 -8.29
CA VAL A 137 -14.03 -12.35 -9.52
C VAL A 137 -15.56 -12.25 -9.59
N SER A 138 -16.00 -11.46 -10.57
CA SER A 138 -17.37 -11.01 -10.92
C SER A 138 -17.89 -9.83 -10.09
N GLY A 139 -18.43 -8.83 -10.81
CA GLY A 139 -18.65 -7.47 -10.31
C GLY A 139 -19.42 -7.38 -9.00
N SER A 140 -19.15 -6.29 -8.28
CA SER A 140 -19.56 -5.91 -6.91
C SER A 140 -18.71 -6.49 -5.77
N ASP A 141 -18.06 -5.57 -5.05
CA ASP A 141 -17.56 -5.67 -3.68
C ASP A 141 -16.17 -6.29 -3.42
N GLY A 142 -15.15 -5.79 -4.13
CA GLY A 142 -13.73 -6.02 -3.80
C GLY A 142 -13.15 -4.89 -2.95
N PHE A 143 -13.52 -4.81 -1.67
CA PHE A 143 -12.89 -3.88 -0.72
C PHE A 143 -11.62 -4.50 -0.14
N LEU A 144 -10.60 -3.70 0.15
CA LEU A 144 -9.45 -4.10 0.98
C LEU A 144 -9.92 -4.30 2.43
N GLY A 145 -10.71 -5.35 2.71
CA GLY A 145 -11.29 -5.65 4.03
C GLY A 145 -11.06 -7.08 4.51
N GLU A 146 -11.57 -7.36 5.73
CA GLU A 146 -11.09 -8.30 6.74
C GLU A 146 -10.57 -9.62 6.15
N GLY A 147 -9.32 -9.97 6.50
CA GLY A 147 -8.64 -11.15 5.99
C GLY A 147 -8.27 -11.06 4.51
N ALA A 148 -8.03 -9.85 3.97
CA ALA A 148 -7.55 -9.64 2.60
C ALA A 148 -6.30 -10.48 2.32
N ASP A 149 -6.50 -11.56 1.58
CA ASP A 149 -5.46 -12.42 1.05
C ASP A 149 -4.54 -11.57 0.17
N VAL A 150 -3.27 -11.51 0.51
CA VAL A 150 -2.30 -10.75 -0.27
C VAL A 150 -1.62 -11.68 -1.24
N ILE A 151 -1.55 -11.29 -2.51
CA ILE A 151 -0.82 -12.06 -3.52
C ILE A 151 0.60 -11.54 -3.58
N VAL A 152 1.54 -12.38 -3.16
CA VAL A 152 2.96 -12.14 -3.29
C VAL A 152 3.39 -12.61 -4.67
N LYS A 153 3.82 -11.66 -5.50
CA LYS A 153 4.20 -11.89 -6.89
C LYS A 153 5.63 -12.40 -6.97
N HIS A 154 5.77 -13.64 -7.44
CA HIS A 154 7.08 -14.23 -7.64
C HIS A 154 7.55 -14.09 -9.09
N ASN A 155 8.02 -12.90 -9.46
CA ASN A 155 8.49 -12.61 -10.83
C ASN A 155 9.82 -13.27 -11.23
N PHE A 156 10.34 -14.19 -10.41
CA PHE A 156 11.63 -14.88 -10.58
C PHE A 156 11.50 -16.40 -10.77
N GLY A 157 10.38 -16.86 -11.34
CA GLY A 157 10.18 -18.27 -11.70
C GLY A 157 9.65 -19.16 -10.57
N ARG A 158 9.08 -18.57 -9.51
CA ARG A 158 8.28 -19.29 -8.51
C ARG A 158 6.80 -18.96 -8.71
N GLN A 159 5.92 -19.82 -8.21
CA GLN A 159 4.48 -19.53 -8.22
C GLN A 159 4.16 -18.39 -7.26
N ASP A 160 3.17 -17.58 -7.62
CA ASP A 160 2.59 -16.57 -6.74
C ASP A 160 2.07 -17.24 -5.46
N VAL A 161 2.27 -16.58 -4.32
CA VAL A 161 1.86 -17.08 -3.01
C VAL A 161 0.71 -16.23 -2.49
N ILE A 162 -0.33 -16.89 -1.97
CA ILE A 162 -1.42 -16.22 -1.26
C ILE A 162 -1.07 -16.23 0.22
N ALA A 163 -0.90 -15.05 0.79
CA ALA A 163 -0.64 -14.86 2.22
C ALA A 163 -1.94 -14.48 2.95
N PRO A 164 -2.18 -15.04 4.16
CA PRO A 164 -3.47 -14.92 4.86
C PRO A 164 -3.72 -13.52 5.46
N ASP A 165 -2.71 -12.65 5.46
CA ASP A 165 -2.81 -11.28 5.94
C ASP A 165 -1.67 -10.43 5.34
N LEU A 166 -1.80 -9.11 5.45
CA LEU A 166 -0.84 -8.15 4.91
C LEU A 166 0.56 -8.28 5.54
N LYS A 167 0.66 -8.55 6.83
CA LYS A 167 1.96 -8.67 7.52
C LYS A 167 2.71 -9.91 7.04
N SER A 168 2.00 -11.04 6.95
CA SER A 168 2.50 -12.29 6.39
C SER A 168 2.94 -12.10 4.93
N GLY A 169 2.13 -11.43 4.11
CA GLY A 169 2.50 -11.11 2.72
C GLY A 169 3.74 -10.23 2.62
N LEU A 170 3.88 -9.22 3.48
CA LEU A 170 5.06 -8.36 3.52
C LEU A 170 6.32 -9.10 3.99
N LEU A 171 6.20 -10.08 4.88
CA LEU A 171 7.34 -10.93 5.27
C LEU A 171 7.85 -11.77 4.10
N GLU A 172 6.94 -12.35 3.30
CA GLU A 172 7.31 -13.07 2.08
C GLU A 172 7.94 -12.13 1.04
N ALA A 173 7.36 -10.94 0.84
CA ALA A 173 7.92 -9.91 -0.02
C ALA A 173 9.33 -9.49 0.42
N GLN A 174 9.58 -9.40 1.73
CA GLN A 174 10.91 -9.16 2.28
C GLN A 174 11.88 -10.27 1.89
N GLY A 175 11.48 -11.53 2.01
CA GLY A 175 12.30 -12.68 1.61
C GLY A 175 12.64 -12.66 0.11
N ILE A 176 11.74 -12.18 -0.74
CA ILE A 176 12.02 -11.96 -2.16
C ILE A 176 13.10 -10.91 -2.35
N VAL A 177 12.99 -9.76 -1.67
CA VAL A 177 14.00 -8.70 -1.73
C VAL A 177 15.35 -9.25 -1.30
N GLU A 178 15.45 -9.87 -0.13
CA GLU A 178 16.70 -10.42 0.41
C GLU A 178 17.34 -11.48 -0.50
N SER A 179 16.51 -12.39 -1.04
CA SER A 179 16.95 -13.40 -2.00
C SER A 179 17.47 -12.75 -3.28
N PHE A 180 16.77 -11.72 -3.76
CA PHE A 180 17.19 -10.97 -4.93
C PHE A 180 18.55 -10.29 -4.69
N GLU A 181 18.76 -9.65 -3.54
CA GLU A 181 20.05 -9.00 -3.22
C GLU A 181 21.20 -9.98 -3.11
N LYS A 182 20.94 -11.16 -2.53
CA LYS A 182 21.93 -12.23 -2.41
C LYS A 182 22.35 -12.77 -3.77
N ASN A 183 21.40 -12.91 -4.70
CA ASN A 183 21.64 -13.56 -5.99
C ASN A 183 22.11 -12.61 -7.09
N PHE A 184 21.69 -11.34 -7.04
CA PHE A 184 21.97 -10.36 -8.11
C PHE A 184 22.81 -9.17 -7.65
N GLY A 185 23.03 -9.02 -6.34
CA GLY A 185 23.77 -7.89 -5.78
C GLY A 185 22.96 -6.59 -5.85
N VAL A 186 22.30 -6.22 -4.76
CA VAL A 186 21.72 -4.87 -4.63
C VAL A 186 22.78 -3.98 -4.00
N ASP A 187 23.77 -3.58 -4.80
CA ASP A 187 24.66 -2.48 -4.40
C ASP A 187 23.85 -1.17 -4.51
N ALA A 188 23.00 -0.94 -3.50
CA ALA A 188 22.30 0.31 -3.28
C ALA A 188 23.29 1.39 -2.81
N LYS A 189 24.22 1.78 -3.68
CA LYS A 189 24.82 3.11 -3.59
C LYS A 189 24.04 4.00 -4.54
N PRO A 190 23.48 5.14 -4.07
CA PRO A 190 22.97 6.14 -4.99
C PRO A 190 24.10 6.46 -5.96
N VAL A 191 23.90 6.17 -7.24
CA VAL A 191 24.86 6.50 -8.28
C VAL A 191 25.04 8.01 -8.18
N LYS A 192 26.16 8.45 -7.59
CA LYS A 192 26.53 9.86 -7.57
C LYS A 192 26.46 10.29 -9.02
N LYS A 193 25.55 11.24 -9.32
CA LYS A 193 25.43 11.86 -10.64
C LYS A 193 26.85 12.12 -11.14
N THR A 194 27.27 11.36 -12.14
CA THR A 194 28.54 11.60 -12.82
C THR A 194 28.42 13.00 -13.35
N LYS A 195 29.17 13.95 -12.78
CA LYS A 195 29.28 15.29 -13.35
C LYS A 195 29.79 15.07 -14.76
N LEU A 196 28.93 15.30 -15.74
CA LEU A 196 29.34 15.55 -17.12
C LEU A 196 30.38 16.65 -17.03
N LYS A 197 31.65 16.29 -17.26
CA LYS A 197 32.66 17.27 -17.64
C LYS A 197 32.26 17.70 -19.05
N MET A 198 31.72 18.92 -19.14
CA MET A 198 31.78 19.69 -20.38
C MET A 198 33.23 20.04 -20.67
#